data_AF-A0A420YJ30-F1
#
_entry.id   AF-A0A420YJ30-F1
#
_cell.length_a   1.000
_cell.length_b   1.000
_cell.length_c   1.000
_cell.angle_alpha   90.00
_cell.angle_beta   90.00
_cell.angle_gamma   90.00
#
_symmetry.space_group_name_H-M   'P 1'
#
loop_
_entity.id
_entity.type
_entity.pdbx_description
1 polymer ?
#
loop_
_entity_poly.entity_id
_entity_poly.type
_entity_poly.pdbx_seq_one_letter_code
_entity_poly.pdbx_strand_id
1 'polypeptide(L)'
;MSAENRRNVKWVEGLRGITSVLVITTHMARAWDFQLFWPSDSKEVAARIWQYPILRVPFQGRVGVPIFAFLTGFVCAYKPLKLAYQQSNQPAALQSVARSAFRRPPRLILPAVIATLISFLIACLGGYKTANRVDAFWVRFDAPEPVAGLGEEVRRLFHTTLSTWTNGENLYDRHQWAMRPLLIGAFQVYVVLAATIGMRFRYRIVVHLLLLSYWLLNTSVMTETFGANLALGTLLAELSLHRPTQNFLAARARVLTCVAAPMLLIVGLFLGGFPHEHEDWKPWSWWLHTTFVDPAGDRSRGSFLVPNGADPPRRFSSACVQLSAIAIFLSPALRDLLSHRILLWLGKHSFAVYLVHGTILRTVGVWIVWGITGEPWSPAEREEDQQWLPVISGDRKRVAVVVFVGLTYLAAWAWMKWVDTACARATMWLEQRVFDDDGDGREGLAEKGHGHGPNGHVVLKN
;
A
#
# COMPACT_ATOMS: atom_id res chain seq x y z
N MET A 1 28.55 -1.94 9.07
CA MET A 1 27.81 -1.93 7.78
C MET A 1 28.39 -0.84 6.90
N SER A 2 28.86 -1.15 5.68
CA SER A 2 29.34 -0.10 4.76
C SER A 2 28.21 0.90 4.44
N ALA A 3 28.56 2.17 4.25
CA ALA A 3 27.62 3.24 3.92
C ALA A 3 26.78 2.92 2.66
N GLU A 4 27.36 2.15 1.74
CA GLU A 4 26.75 1.66 0.51
C GLU A 4 25.59 0.69 0.78
N ASN A 5 25.75 -0.24 1.72
CA ASN A 5 24.69 -1.17 2.13
C ASN A 5 23.52 -0.49 2.87
N ARG A 6 23.78 0.63 3.57
CA ARG A 6 22.73 1.47 4.17
C ARG A 6 21.97 2.28 3.11
N ARG A 7 22.64 2.73 2.05
CA ARG A 7 22.02 3.44 0.92
C ARG A 7 21.13 2.51 0.09
N ASN A 8 21.51 1.22 -0.02
CA ASN A 8 20.81 0.23 -0.84
C ASN A 8 19.43 -0.23 -0.30
N VAL A 9 18.99 0.20 0.89
CA VAL A 9 17.65 -0.09 1.44
C VAL A 9 16.80 1.19 1.63
N LYS A 10 17.40 2.39 1.62
CA LYS A 10 16.68 3.66 1.79
C LYS A 10 15.58 3.88 0.74
N TRP A 11 15.83 3.43 -0.49
CA TRP A 11 14.84 3.53 -1.57
C TRP A 11 13.52 2.82 -1.25
N VAL A 12 13.54 1.77 -0.40
CA VAL A 12 12.35 1.05 0.05
C VAL A 12 11.45 1.98 0.86
N GLU A 13 12.03 2.77 1.77
CA GLU A 13 11.30 3.79 2.54
C GLU A 13 10.77 4.88 1.61
N GLY A 14 11.58 5.34 0.65
CA GLY A 14 11.17 6.30 -0.36
C GLY A 14 9.97 5.84 -1.18
N LEU A 15 9.99 4.57 -1.63
CA LEU A 15 8.90 3.97 -2.39
C LEU A 15 7.63 3.86 -1.55
N ARG A 16 7.73 3.54 -0.25
CA ARG A 16 6.59 3.62 0.69
C ARG A 16 6.01 5.03 0.76
N GLY A 17 6.85 6.06 0.71
CA GLY A 17 6.45 7.46 0.72
C GLY A 17 5.67 7.87 -0.53
N ILE A 18 6.13 7.46 -1.72
CA ILE A 18 5.36 7.64 -2.95
C ILE A 18 4.02 6.91 -2.84
N THR A 19 4.05 5.68 -2.34
CA THR A 19 2.84 4.83 -2.22
C THR A 19 1.79 5.47 -1.30
N SER A 20 2.18 6.07 -0.18
CA SER A 20 1.21 6.75 0.70
C SER A 20 0.58 7.98 0.03
N VAL A 21 1.35 8.73 -0.78
CA VAL A 21 0.80 9.82 -1.59
C VAL A 21 -0.20 9.30 -2.62
N LEU A 22 0.12 8.21 -3.32
CA LEU A 22 -0.78 7.58 -4.30
C LEU A 22 -2.11 7.13 -3.66
N VAL A 23 -2.07 6.64 -2.42
CA VAL A 23 -3.27 6.23 -1.67
C VAL A 23 -4.15 7.45 -1.37
N ILE A 24 -3.60 8.53 -0.82
CA ILE A 24 -4.41 9.71 -0.49
C ILE A 24 -4.98 10.38 -1.75
N THR A 25 -4.21 10.49 -2.83
CA THR A 25 -4.69 11.09 -4.10
C THR A 25 -5.82 10.27 -4.72
N THR A 26 -5.74 8.95 -4.60
CA THR A 26 -6.81 8.03 -5.01
C THR A 26 -8.09 8.26 -4.23
N HIS A 27 -8.03 8.37 -2.91
CA HIS A 27 -9.22 8.54 -2.09
C HIS A 27 -9.83 9.92 -2.27
N MET A 28 -9.01 10.94 -2.49
CA MET A 28 -9.48 12.27 -2.92
C MET A 28 -10.20 12.20 -4.27
N ALA A 29 -9.64 11.49 -5.25
CA ALA A 29 -10.30 11.30 -6.54
C ALA A 29 -11.63 10.55 -6.38
N ARG A 30 -11.68 9.45 -5.61
CA ARG A 30 -12.94 8.72 -5.36
C ARG A 30 -14.00 9.57 -4.66
N ALA A 31 -13.59 10.40 -3.70
CA ALA A 31 -14.52 11.22 -2.94
C ALA A 31 -15.01 12.44 -3.72
N TRP A 32 -14.14 13.11 -4.48
CA TRP A 32 -14.42 14.44 -5.01
C TRP A 32 -14.45 14.54 -6.55
N ASP A 33 -13.89 13.58 -7.28
CA ASP A 33 -13.80 13.57 -8.75
C ASP A 33 -13.65 12.13 -9.30
N PHE A 34 -14.73 11.35 -9.19
CA PHE A 34 -14.72 9.93 -9.55
C PHE A 34 -14.43 9.68 -11.05
N GLN A 35 -14.75 10.64 -11.91
CA GLN A 35 -14.53 10.56 -13.37
C GLN A 35 -13.04 10.40 -13.75
N LEU A 36 -12.10 10.71 -12.84
CA LEU A 36 -10.67 10.41 -13.04
C LEU A 36 -10.37 8.89 -13.13
N PHE A 37 -11.31 8.02 -12.75
CA PHE A 37 -11.22 6.57 -12.90
C PHE A 37 -11.56 6.09 -14.32
N TRP A 38 -12.13 6.95 -15.16
CA TRP A 38 -12.47 6.67 -16.55
C TRP A 38 -11.42 7.26 -17.52
N PRO A 39 -11.35 6.86 -18.79
CA PRO A 39 -10.40 7.43 -19.76
C PRO A 39 -10.82 8.82 -20.28
N SER A 40 -12.06 9.23 -20.03
CA SER A 40 -12.60 10.57 -20.26
C SER A 40 -13.88 10.76 -19.44
N ASP A 41 -14.40 11.98 -19.36
CA ASP A 41 -15.65 12.25 -18.64
C ASP A 41 -16.89 11.73 -19.39
N SER A 42 -16.83 11.63 -20.71
CA SER A 42 -17.78 10.93 -21.58
C SER A 42 -17.08 10.35 -22.82
N LYS A 43 -17.77 9.52 -23.60
CA LYS A 43 -17.22 8.88 -24.80
C LYS A 43 -16.78 9.90 -25.86
N GLU A 44 -17.61 10.91 -26.09
CA GLU A 44 -17.45 11.92 -27.15
C GLU A 44 -16.52 13.09 -26.77
N VAL A 45 -16.27 13.31 -25.48
CA VAL A 45 -15.47 14.44 -24.99
C VAL A 45 -13.99 14.08 -24.90
N ALA A 46 -13.11 15.07 -25.14
CA ALA A 46 -11.66 14.91 -24.99
C ALA A 46 -11.27 14.59 -23.54
N ALA A 47 -10.22 13.77 -23.37
CA ALA A 47 -9.72 13.43 -22.04
C ALA A 47 -9.09 14.66 -21.36
N ARG A 48 -9.35 14.84 -20.07
CA ARG A 48 -8.65 15.81 -19.22
C ARG A 48 -7.17 15.43 -19.10
N ILE A 49 -6.31 16.39 -18.76
CA ILE A 49 -4.86 16.17 -18.61
C ILE A 49 -4.56 14.96 -17.71
N TRP A 50 -5.29 14.82 -16.61
CA TRP A 50 -5.13 13.75 -15.62
C TRP A 50 -5.76 12.41 -16.02
N GLN A 51 -6.45 12.32 -17.16
CA GLN A 51 -7.05 11.10 -17.69
C GLN A 51 -6.20 10.45 -18.80
N TYR A 52 -5.16 11.14 -19.29
CA TYR A 52 -4.19 10.57 -20.23
C TYR A 52 -3.43 9.39 -19.62
N PRO A 53 -2.99 8.42 -20.46
CA PRO A 53 -2.18 7.30 -19.99
C PRO A 53 -0.90 7.82 -19.30
N ILE A 54 -0.34 7.04 -18.38
CA ILE A 54 0.76 7.44 -17.48
C ILE A 54 0.35 8.51 -16.45
N LEU A 55 -0.21 9.65 -16.88
CA LEU A 55 -0.57 10.77 -16.01
C LEU A 55 -1.70 10.45 -15.03
N ARG A 56 -2.57 9.52 -15.38
CA ARG A 56 -3.67 9.05 -14.54
C ARG A 56 -3.30 8.07 -13.44
N VAL A 57 -2.08 7.50 -13.49
CA VAL A 57 -1.61 6.48 -12.52
C VAL A 57 -1.78 6.92 -11.06
N PRO A 58 -1.55 8.19 -10.68
CA PRO A 58 -1.78 8.66 -9.31
C PRO A 58 -3.23 8.65 -8.81
N PHE A 59 -4.22 8.64 -9.69
CA PHE A 59 -5.63 8.81 -9.33
C PHE A 59 -6.44 7.51 -9.42
N GLN A 60 -6.03 6.55 -10.27
CA GLN A 60 -6.78 5.31 -10.55
C GLN A 60 -6.90 4.30 -9.39
N GLY A 61 -6.18 4.49 -8.28
CA GLY A 61 -6.41 3.75 -7.04
C GLY A 61 -6.01 2.31 -6.88
N ARG A 62 -5.36 1.70 -7.88
CA ARG A 62 -5.09 0.25 -7.84
C ARG A 62 -3.61 -0.12 -7.74
N VAL A 63 -2.69 0.84 -7.90
CA VAL A 63 -1.24 0.61 -7.83
C VAL A 63 -0.64 0.67 -6.42
N GLY A 64 -1.28 1.38 -5.48
CA GLY A 64 -0.70 1.56 -4.14
C GLY A 64 -0.56 0.26 -3.34
N VAL A 65 -1.63 -0.53 -3.26
CA VAL A 65 -1.64 -1.79 -2.51
C VAL A 65 -0.66 -2.84 -3.07
N PRO A 66 -0.57 -3.06 -4.40
CA PRO A 66 0.46 -3.93 -4.98
C PRO A 66 1.90 -3.50 -4.67
N ILE A 67 2.20 -2.19 -4.58
CA ILE A 67 3.54 -1.73 -4.16
C ILE A 67 3.82 -2.18 -2.72
N PHE A 68 2.85 -2.06 -1.79
CA PHE A 68 3.02 -2.56 -0.43
C PHE A 68 3.17 -4.09 -0.36
N ALA A 69 2.53 -4.84 -1.26
CA ALA A 69 2.72 -6.28 -1.39
C ALA A 69 4.15 -6.61 -1.85
N PHE A 70 4.64 -5.93 -2.89
CA PHE A 70 6.02 -6.05 -3.34
C PHE A 70 7.03 -5.75 -2.23
N LEU A 71 6.86 -4.61 -1.56
CA LEU A 71 7.71 -4.19 -0.44
C LEU A 71 7.67 -5.18 0.73
N THR A 72 6.50 -5.78 1.00
CA THR A 72 6.38 -6.84 2.01
C THR A 72 7.25 -8.04 1.66
N GLY A 73 7.20 -8.49 0.41
CA GLY A 73 8.07 -9.57 -0.08
C GLY A 73 9.55 -9.23 0.07
N PHE A 74 9.94 -8.04 -0.39
CA PHE A 74 11.33 -7.59 -0.37
C PHE A 74 11.88 -7.46 1.06
N VAL A 75 11.18 -6.72 1.92
CA VAL A 75 11.66 -6.40 3.29
C VAL A 75 11.69 -7.65 4.18
N CYS A 76 10.71 -8.55 4.06
CA CYS A 76 10.69 -9.78 4.85
C CYS A 76 11.81 -10.75 4.46
N ALA A 77 12.15 -10.81 3.18
CA ALA A 77 13.21 -11.69 2.69
C ALA A 77 14.60 -11.13 2.93
N TYR A 78 14.78 -9.80 2.84
CA TYR A 78 16.10 -9.19 2.82
C TYR A 78 16.98 -9.55 4.04
N LYS A 79 16.47 -9.35 5.27
CA LYS A 79 17.28 -9.61 6.48
C LYS A 79 17.61 -11.10 6.66
N PRO A 80 16.65 -12.05 6.62
CA PRO A 80 16.97 -13.48 6.71
C PRO A 80 17.95 -13.95 5.63
N LEU A 81 17.75 -13.56 4.36
CA LEU A 81 18.65 -13.94 3.28
C LEU A 81 20.07 -13.37 3.48
N LYS A 82 20.17 -12.15 4.01
CA LYS A 82 21.46 -11.54 4.33
C LYS A 82 22.21 -12.30 5.41
N LEU A 83 21.53 -12.68 6.51
CA LEU A 83 22.11 -13.49 7.59
C LEU A 83 22.57 -14.87 7.05
N ALA A 84 21.72 -15.52 6.27
CA ALA A 84 22.02 -16.85 5.74
C ALA A 84 23.22 -16.88 4.78
N TYR A 85 23.38 -15.87 3.91
CA TYR A 85 24.36 -15.94 2.82
C TYR A 85 25.54 -14.97 2.92
N GLN A 86 25.33 -13.75 3.41
CA GLN A 86 26.45 -12.82 3.58
C GLN A 86 27.22 -13.09 4.86
N GLN A 87 26.55 -13.63 5.89
CA GLN A 87 27.15 -13.96 7.18
C GLN A 87 27.24 -15.48 7.41
N SER A 88 26.82 -16.29 6.43
CA SER A 88 26.87 -17.76 6.50
C SER A 88 26.21 -18.35 7.75
N ASN A 89 25.17 -17.69 8.29
CA ASN A 89 24.52 -18.07 9.55
C ASN A 89 23.05 -18.43 9.32
N GLN A 90 22.81 -19.67 8.90
CA GLN A 90 21.45 -20.20 8.67
C GLN A 90 20.61 -20.27 9.95
N PRO A 91 21.13 -20.71 11.12
CA PRO A 91 20.36 -20.71 12.36
C PRO A 91 19.86 -19.31 12.75
N ALA A 92 20.73 -18.29 12.71
CA ALA A 92 20.33 -16.92 13.02
C ALA A 92 19.31 -16.37 12.00
N ALA A 93 19.40 -16.81 10.74
CA ALA A 93 18.42 -16.44 9.73
C ALA A 93 17.01 -17.00 10.03
N LEU A 94 16.90 -18.26 10.44
CA LEU A 94 15.64 -18.87 10.87
C LEU A 94 15.10 -18.22 12.15
N GLN A 95 15.97 -17.94 13.13
CA GLN A 95 15.59 -17.22 14.34
C GLN A 95 15.07 -15.80 14.00
N SER A 96 15.70 -15.11 13.05
CA SER A 96 15.22 -13.82 12.55
C SER A 96 13.86 -13.92 11.86
N VAL A 97 13.57 -15.02 11.16
CA VAL A 97 12.23 -15.27 10.58
C VAL A 97 11.21 -15.43 11.70
N ALA A 98 11.49 -16.25 12.71
CA ALA A 98 10.59 -16.47 13.86
C ALA A 98 10.28 -15.18 14.62
N ARG A 99 11.30 -14.39 14.97
CA ARG A 99 11.11 -13.08 15.63
C ARG A 99 10.33 -12.10 14.75
N SER A 100 10.56 -12.10 13.43
CA SER A 100 9.81 -11.24 12.50
C SER A 100 8.35 -11.66 12.34
N ALA A 101 8.08 -12.96 12.37
CA ALA A 101 6.72 -13.52 12.37
C ALA A 101 5.95 -13.12 13.62
N PHE A 102 6.58 -13.16 14.80
CA PHE A 102 5.94 -12.74 16.06
C PHE A 102 5.68 -11.24 16.15
N ARG A 103 6.66 -10.40 15.79
CA ARG A 103 6.54 -8.93 15.94
C ARG A 103 5.52 -8.31 14.99
N ARG A 104 5.20 -8.97 13.88
CA ARG A 104 4.43 -8.35 12.79
C ARG A 104 2.94 -8.20 13.07
N PRO A 105 2.21 -9.21 13.58
CA PRO A 105 0.80 -9.05 13.92
C PRO A 105 0.56 -7.93 14.94
N PRO A 106 1.23 -7.84 16.10
CA PRO A 106 0.97 -6.76 17.07
C PRO A 106 1.23 -5.36 16.50
N ARG A 107 2.27 -5.20 15.68
CA ARG A 107 2.61 -3.91 15.03
C ARG A 107 1.58 -3.45 14.00
N LEU A 108 0.83 -4.38 13.40
CA LEU A 108 -0.23 -4.04 12.45
C LEU A 108 -1.59 -3.94 13.14
N ILE A 109 -1.90 -4.88 14.03
CA ILE A 109 -3.20 -4.98 14.71
C ILE A 109 -3.39 -3.84 15.71
N LEU A 110 -2.43 -3.56 16.60
CA LEU A 110 -2.63 -2.56 17.67
C LEU A 110 -2.93 -1.16 17.10
N PRO A 111 -2.16 -0.62 16.15
CA PRO A 111 -2.47 0.68 15.55
C PRO A 111 -3.80 0.69 14.80
N ALA A 112 -4.15 -0.41 14.10
CA ALA A 112 -5.41 -0.53 13.37
C ALA A 112 -6.64 -0.53 14.28
N VAL A 113 -6.56 -1.23 15.42
CA VAL A 113 -7.60 -1.23 16.45
C VAL A 113 -7.77 0.17 17.04
N ILE A 114 -6.68 0.89 17.31
CA ILE A 114 -6.75 2.28 17.81
C ILE A 114 -7.41 3.20 16.77
N ALA A 115 -7.08 3.05 15.49
CA ALA A 115 -7.70 3.84 14.42
C ALA A 115 -9.21 3.56 14.30
N THR A 116 -9.59 2.27 14.42
CA THR A 116 -10.99 1.83 14.44
C THR A 116 -11.73 2.42 15.65
N LEU A 117 -11.12 2.42 16.83
CA LEU A 117 -11.68 3.02 18.05
C LEU A 117 -11.89 4.53 17.89
N ILE A 118 -10.94 5.26 17.30
CA ILE A 118 -11.09 6.70 17.04
C ILE A 118 -12.25 6.95 16.07
N SER A 119 -12.35 6.17 15.01
CA SER A 119 -13.46 6.26 14.05
C SER A 119 -14.81 5.93 14.71
N PHE A 120 -14.86 4.93 15.58
CA PHE A 120 -16.03 4.61 16.40
C PHE A 120 -16.46 5.78 17.27
N LEU A 121 -15.53 6.43 17.99
CA LEU A 121 -15.86 7.59 18.82
C LEU A 121 -16.46 8.74 17.98
N ILE A 122 -15.91 8.98 16.79
CA ILE A 122 -16.44 9.96 15.83
C ILE A 122 -17.84 9.58 15.36
N ALA A 123 -18.11 8.29 15.12
CA ALA A 123 -19.43 7.80 14.75
C ALA A 123 -20.45 8.04 15.86
N CYS A 124 -20.10 7.74 17.12
CA CYS A 124 -20.97 8.01 18.28
C CYS A 124 -21.29 9.50 18.45
N LEU A 125 -20.37 10.39 18.07
CA LEU A 125 -20.58 11.85 18.07
C LEU A 125 -21.37 12.35 16.84
N GLY A 126 -21.79 11.47 15.94
CA GLY A 126 -22.51 11.82 14.73
C GLY A 126 -21.64 12.45 13.63
N GLY A 127 -20.31 12.29 13.68
CA GLY A 127 -19.39 12.94 12.76
C GLY A 127 -19.55 12.51 11.29
N TYR A 128 -20.15 11.34 11.04
CA TYR A 128 -20.42 10.81 9.70
C TYR A 128 -21.82 11.14 9.18
N LYS A 129 -22.65 11.92 9.90
CA LYS A 129 -24.01 12.28 9.47
C LYS A 129 -24.05 12.89 8.07
N THR A 130 -23.18 13.87 7.77
CA THR A 130 -23.09 14.44 6.42
C THR A 130 -22.66 13.39 5.41
N ALA A 131 -21.63 12.59 5.71
CA ALA A 131 -21.07 11.61 4.79
C ALA A 131 -22.10 10.56 4.33
N ASN A 132 -23.04 10.18 5.20
CA ASN A 132 -24.13 9.26 4.88
C ASN A 132 -25.19 9.86 3.93
N ARG A 133 -25.16 11.17 3.66
CA ARG A 133 -26.22 11.93 2.98
C ARG A 133 -25.76 12.68 1.72
N VAL A 134 -24.51 12.51 1.29
CA VAL A 134 -23.95 13.19 0.11
C VAL A 134 -24.31 12.51 -1.21
N ASP A 135 -24.28 13.27 -2.30
CA ASP A 135 -24.45 12.80 -3.68
C ASP A 135 -23.36 11.80 -4.13
N ALA A 136 -22.20 11.79 -3.49
CA ALA A 136 -21.12 10.86 -3.76
C ALA A 136 -21.35 9.47 -3.13
N PHE A 137 -21.69 8.47 -3.96
CA PHE A 137 -21.90 7.08 -3.52
C PHE A 137 -20.73 6.50 -2.72
N TRP A 138 -19.48 6.68 -3.17
CA TRP A 138 -18.32 6.10 -2.48
C TRP A 138 -18.16 6.64 -1.05
N VAL A 139 -18.44 7.92 -0.84
CA VAL A 139 -18.38 8.55 0.49
C VAL A 139 -19.46 7.98 1.41
N ARG A 140 -20.68 7.76 0.89
CA ARG A 140 -21.76 7.11 1.64
C ARG A 140 -21.43 5.66 1.98
N PHE A 141 -20.98 4.88 0.99
CA PHE A 141 -20.60 3.48 1.17
C PHE A 141 -19.50 3.29 2.22
N ASP A 142 -18.54 4.21 2.26
CA ASP A 142 -17.41 4.14 3.18
C ASP A 142 -17.74 4.66 4.59
N ALA A 143 -18.81 5.44 4.76
CA ALA A 143 -19.23 5.94 6.07
C ALA A 143 -19.99 4.87 6.87
N PRO A 144 -19.78 4.77 8.20
CA PRO A 144 -20.58 3.90 9.04
C PRO A 144 -22.01 4.44 9.17
N GLU A 145 -22.98 3.56 8.93
CA GLU A 145 -24.39 3.86 9.16
C GLU A 145 -24.68 4.17 10.63
N PRO A 146 -25.55 5.15 10.96
CA PRO A 146 -25.88 5.47 12.34
C PRO A 146 -26.71 4.36 13.00
N VAL A 147 -26.35 3.97 14.22
CA VAL A 147 -27.17 3.06 15.04
C VAL A 147 -27.79 3.80 16.23
N ALA A 148 -29.01 3.43 16.60
CA ALA A 148 -29.82 4.14 17.60
C ALA A 148 -29.30 4.06 19.06
N GLY A 149 -28.40 3.12 19.38
CA GLY A 149 -27.99 2.86 20.77
C GLY A 149 -26.49 2.60 20.95
N LEU A 150 -25.91 3.18 22.01
CA LEU A 150 -24.48 3.02 22.35
C LEU A 150 -24.09 1.56 22.55
N GLY A 151 -24.95 0.75 23.19
CA GLY A 151 -24.67 -0.67 23.42
C GLY A 151 -24.52 -1.46 22.11
N GLU A 152 -25.34 -1.14 21.11
CA GLU A 152 -25.26 -1.78 19.79
C GLU A 152 -24.02 -1.30 19.02
N GLU A 153 -23.64 -0.02 19.13
CA GLU A 153 -22.39 0.47 18.55
C GLU A 153 -21.16 -0.20 19.19
N VAL A 154 -21.17 -0.44 20.51
CA VAL A 154 -20.10 -1.18 21.19
C VAL A 154 -20.05 -2.64 20.70
N ARG A 155 -21.20 -3.32 20.58
CA ARG A 155 -21.27 -4.67 20.01
C ARG A 155 -20.71 -4.70 18.59
N ARG A 156 -21.08 -3.71 17.79
CA ARG A 156 -20.59 -3.51 16.42
C ARG A 156 -19.09 -3.25 16.39
N LEU A 157 -18.53 -2.51 17.34
CA LEU A 157 -17.08 -2.28 17.46
C LEU A 157 -16.33 -3.60 17.69
N PHE A 158 -16.78 -4.44 18.62
CA PHE A 158 -16.17 -5.75 18.86
C PHE A 158 -16.25 -6.65 17.61
N HIS A 159 -17.44 -6.73 17.01
CA HIS A 159 -17.63 -7.50 15.77
C HIS A 159 -16.74 -6.99 14.64
N THR A 160 -16.68 -5.67 14.43
CA THR A 160 -15.89 -5.02 13.37
C THR A 160 -14.40 -5.23 13.57
N THR A 161 -13.94 -5.18 14.82
CA THR A 161 -12.54 -5.43 15.16
C THR A 161 -12.14 -6.87 14.83
N LEU A 162 -13.03 -7.84 15.07
CA LEU A 162 -12.79 -9.24 14.71
C LEU A 162 -12.89 -9.46 13.19
N SER A 163 -13.94 -8.92 12.54
CA SER A 163 -14.18 -9.08 11.10
C SER A 163 -13.01 -8.56 10.26
N THR A 164 -12.38 -7.45 10.69
CA THR A 164 -11.17 -6.89 10.06
C THR A 164 -10.09 -7.95 9.81
N TRP A 165 -9.91 -8.90 10.73
CA TRP A 165 -8.87 -9.93 10.67
C TRP A 165 -9.38 -11.31 10.21
N THR A 166 -10.69 -11.54 10.19
CA THR A 166 -11.29 -12.81 9.72
C THR A 166 -11.73 -12.74 8.26
N ASN A 167 -12.53 -11.75 7.87
CA ASN A 167 -13.06 -11.57 6.52
C ASN A 167 -12.55 -10.31 5.80
N GLY A 168 -11.88 -9.39 6.51
CA GLY A 168 -11.30 -8.17 5.95
C GLY A 168 -12.25 -6.96 5.96
N GLU A 169 -13.46 -7.10 6.51
CA GLU A 169 -14.43 -6.02 6.59
C GLU A 169 -14.23 -5.19 7.85
N ASN A 170 -14.18 -3.86 7.68
CA ASN A 170 -14.18 -2.92 8.78
C ASN A 170 -15.17 -1.78 8.48
N LEU A 171 -16.30 -1.74 9.19
CA LEU A 171 -17.35 -0.73 8.98
C LEU A 171 -16.92 0.68 9.36
N TYR A 172 -16.05 0.83 10.35
CA TYR A 172 -15.55 2.13 10.79
C TYR A 172 -14.40 2.62 9.91
N ASP A 173 -13.66 1.74 9.26
CA ASP A 173 -12.55 2.10 8.37
C ASP A 173 -12.30 1.00 7.33
N ARG A 174 -13.08 1.01 6.24
CA ARG A 174 -13.00 -0.04 5.20
C ARG A 174 -11.63 -0.08 4.53
N HIS A 175 -10.85 0.99 4.59
CA HIS A 175 -9.50 1.05 4.03
C HIS A 175 -8.58 -0.04 4.58
N GLN A 176 -8.82 -0.53 5.80
CA GLN A 176 -8.03 -1.56 6.47
C GLN A 176 -8.11 -2.94 5.82
N TRP A 177 -8.99 -3.16 4.83
CA TRP A 177 -9.15 -4.43 4.13
C TRP A 177 -7.83 -5.03 3.61
N ALA A 178 -6.88 -4.16 3.22
CA ALA A 178 -5.59 -4.59 2.68
C ALA A 178 -4.61 -5.13 3.74
N MET A 179 -4.83 -4.83 5.04
CA MET A 179 -3.92 -5.23 6.12
C MET A 179 -3.87 -6.75 6.31
N ARG A 180 -5.03 -7.42 6.29
CA ARG A 180 -5.12 -8.88 6.46
C ARG A 180 -4.40 -9.62 5.33
N PRO A 181 -4.66 -9.37 4.04
CA PRO A 181 -3.91 -9.96 2.94
C PRO A 181 -2.39 -9.69 3.01
N LEU A 182 -1.97 -8.49 3.41
CA LEU A 182 -0.54 -8.17 3.59
C LEU A 182 0.09 -8.95 4.74
N LEU A 183 -0.65 -9.21 5.81
CA LEU A 183 -0.20 -10.07 6.91
C LEU A 183 -0.05 -11.51 6.44
N ILE A 184 -1.07 -12.07 5.79
CA ILE A 184 -1.03 -13.42 5.22
C ILE A 184 0.14 -13.57 4.24
N GLY A 185 0.33 -12.59 3.35
CA GLY A 185 1.44 -12.56 2.41
C GLY A 185 2.81 -12.55 3.08
N ALA A 186 2.96 -11.87 4.21
CA ALA A 186 4.20 -11.90 4.99
C ALA A 186 4.50 -13.30 5.55
N PHE A 187 3.48 -14.00 6.05
CA PHE A 187 3.63 -15.37 6.54
C PHE A 187 3.95 -16.36 5.41
N GLN A 188 3.36 -16.17 4.22
CA GLN A 188 3.75 -16.93 3.03
C GLN A 188 5.24 -16.75 2.72
N VAL A 189 5.76 -15.53 2.79
CA VAL A 189 7.20 -15.25 2.61
C VAL A 189 8.03 -15.98 3.68
N TYR A 190 7.62 -15.93 4.95
CA TYR A 190 8.34 -16.63 6.03
C TYR A 190 8.38 -18.15 5.82
N VAL A 191 7.28 -18.76 5.38
CA VAL A 191 7.22 -20.19 5.06
C VAL A 191 8.15 -20.52 3.88
N VAL A 192 8.12 -19.72 2.81
CA VAL A 192 9.01 -19.90 1.66
C VAL A 192 10.49 -19.77 2.07
N LEU A 193 10.83 -18.79 2.91
CA LEU A 193 12.19 -18.62 3.41
C LEU A 193 12.62 -19.82 4.26
N ALA A 194 11.80 -20.25 5.22
CA ALA A 194 12.10 -21.41 6.05
C ALA A 194 12.35 -22.68 5.22
N ALA A 195 11.55 -22.89 4.16
CA ALA A 195 11.70 -24.03 3.26
C ALA A 195 12.93 -23.93 2.34
N THR A 196 13.37 -22.72 1.98
CA THR A 196 14.38 -22.52 0.93
C THR A 196 15.75 -22.09 1.43
N ILE A 197 15.92 -21.80 2.73
CA ILE A 197 17.17 -21.24 3.27
C ILE A 197 18.37 -22.20 3.18
N GLY A 198 18.11 -23.51 3.22
CA GLY A 198 19.13 -24.55 3.06
C GLY A 198 19.46 -24.86 1.60
N MET A 199 18.68 -24.36 0.64
CA MET A 199 18.86 -24.70 -0.77
C MET A 199 20.09 -24.03 -1.38
N ARG A 200 20.64 -24.61 -2.45
CA ARG A 200 21.62 -23.90 -3.29
C ARG A 200 20.92 -22.79 -4.07
N PHE A 201 21.62 -21.69 -4.31
CA PHE A 201 21.11 -20.49 -4.99
C PHE A 201 20.33 -20.83 -6.29
N ARG A 202 20.90 -21.67 -7.17
CA ARG A 202 20.27 -22.03 -8.45
C ARG A 202 18.86 -22.62 -8.28
N TYR A 203 18.67 -23.54 -7.34
CA TYR A 203 17.37 -24.18 -7.08
C TYR A 203 16.39 -23.23 -6.40
N ARG A 204 16.88 -22.36 -5.51
CA ARG A 204 16.02 -21.36 -4.88
C ARG A 204 15.52 -20.33 -5.88
N ILE A 205 16.33 -19.90 -6.85
CA ILE A 205 15.85 -19.06 -7.96
C ILE A 205 14.75 -19.77 -8.75
N VAL A 206 14.90 -21.08 -9.02
CA VAL A 206 13.83 -21.87 -9.67
C VAL A 206 12.55 -21.85 -8.84
N VAL A 207 12.63 -22.03 -7.51
CA VAL A 207 11.44 -21.94 -6.63
C VAL A 207 10.78 -20.56 -6.72
N HIS A 208 11.54 -19.47 -6.69
CA HIS A 208 11.00 -18.12 -6.84
C HIS A 208 10.32 -17.90 -8.19
N LEU A 209 10.92 -18.40 -9.28
CA LEU A 209 10.35 -18.30 -10.62
C LEU A 209 9.08 -19.15 -10.77
N LEU A 210 9.05 -20.34 -10.17
CA LEU A 210 7.85 -21.18 -10.14
C LEU A 210 6.72 -20.51 -9.35
N LEU A 211 7.01 -19.95 -8.16
CA LEU A 211 6.04 -19.21 -7.37
C LEU A 211 5.51 -17.97 -8.10
N LEU A 212 6.39 -17.19 -8.73
CA LEU A 212 5.99 -16.04 -9.53
C LEU A 212 5.09 -16.48 -10.70
N SER A 213 5.47 -17.54 -11.42
CA SER A 213 4.69 -18.09 -12.53
C SER A 213 3.32 -18.60 -12.07
N TYR A 214 3.28 -19.31 -10.93
CA TYR A 214 2.04 -19.77 -10.30
C TYR A 214 1.09 -18.59 -10.00
N TRP A 215 1.59 -17.54 -9.35
CA TRP A 215 0.76 -16.37 -9.05
C TRP A 215 0.38 -15.54 -10.27
N LEU A 216 1.19 -15.58 -11.33
CA LEU A 216 0.80 -15.00 -12.60
C LEU A 216 -0.32 -15.80 -13.26
N LEU A 217 -0.34 -17.13 -13.18
CA LEU A 217 -1.40 -17.93 -13.81
C LEU A 217 -2.67 -18.03 -12.95
N ASN A 218 -2.58 -17.77 -11.66
CA ASN A 218 -3.71 -17.82 -10.74
C ASN A 218 -4.70 -16.66 -11.02
N THR A 219 -5.98 -17.00 -11.13
CA THR A 219 -7.09 -16.07 -11.40
C THR A 219 -8.05 -15.95 -10.20
N SER A 220 -7.66 -16.47 -9.04
CA SER A 220 -8.48 -16.33 -7.84
C SER A 220 -8.42 -14.89 -7.30
N VAL A 221 -9.49 -14.53 -6.59
CA VAL A 221 -9.77 -13.16 -6.13
C VAL A 221 -8.54 -12.53 -5.45
N MET A 222 -8.15 -11.33 -5.93
CA MET A 222 -7.09 -10.47 -5.38
C MET A 222 -5.66 -11.03 -5.49
N THR A 223 -5.44 -12.18 -6.11
CA THR A 223 -4.08 -12.76 -6.23
C THR A 223 -3.15 -11.90 -7.10
N GLU A 224 -3.69 -11.18 -8.08
CA GLU A 224 -2.96 -10.25 -8.93
C GLU A 224 -2.38 -9.10 -8.11
N THR A 225 -3.11 -8.65 -7.09
CA THR A 225 -2.72 -7.53 -6.22
C THR A 225 -1.58 -7.95 -5.30
N PHE A 226 -1.63 -9.16 -4.73
CA PHE A 226 -0.70 -9.58 -3.67
C PHE A 226 0.35 -10.60 -4.13
N GLY A 227 -0.07 -11.79 -4.59
CA GLY A 227 0.78 -12.97 -4.73
C GLY A 227 1.99 -12.76 -5.64
N ALA A 228 1.76 -12.29 -6.87
CA ALA A 228 2.83 -12.08 -7.85
C ALA A 228 3.83 -10.99 -7.40
N ASN A 229 3.32 -9.91 -6.79
CA ASN A 229 4.15 -8.82 -6.28
C ASN A 229 4.99 -9.28 -5.08
N LEU A 230 4.43 -10.08 -4.18
CA LEU A 230 5.16 -10.68 -3.06
C LEU A 230 6.31 -11.57 -3.56
N ALA A 231 6.02 -12.47 -4.50
CA ALA A 231 7.02 -13.38 -5.07
C ALA A 231 8.14 -12.64 -5.84
N LEU A 232 7.79 -11.56 -6.56
CA LEU A 232 8.78 -10.69 -7.17
C LEU A 232 9.63 -9.97 -6.11
N GLY A 233 9.00 -9.51 -5.03
CA GLY A 233 9.69 -8.87 -3.90
C GLY A 233 10.77 -9.76 -3.28
N THR A 234 10.43 -11.02 -2.99
CA THR A 234 11.38 -11.98 -2.43
C THR A 234 12.50 -12.32 -3.42
N LEU A 235 12.18 -12.50 -4.70
CA LEU A 235 13.16 -12.73 -5.77
C LEU A 235 14.15 -11.57 -5.90
N LEU A 236 13.66 -10.32 -5.95
CA LEU A 236 14.54 -9.14 -6.06
C LEU A 236 15.38 -8.94 -4.79
N ALA A 237 14.86 -9.27 -3.61
CA ALA A 237 15.66 -9.27 -2.39
C ALA A 237 16.82 -10.26 -2.47
N GLU A 238 16.59 -11.48 -2.98
CA GLU A 238 17.65 -12.46 -3.17
C GLU A 238 18.69 -12.01 -4.22
N LEU A 239 18.24 -11.53 -5.38
CA LEU A 239 19.13 -11.03 -6.43
C LEU A 239 19.93 -9.80 -5.97
N SER A 240 19.41 -9.00 -5.04
CA SER A 240 20.11 -7.85 -4.46
C SER A 240 21.33 -8.25 -3.62
N LEU A 241 21.32 -9.46 -3.05
CA LEU A 241 22.37 -9.98 -2.19
C LEU A 241 23.38 -10.87 -2.94
N HIS A 242 23.04 -11.34 -4.14
CA HIS A 242 23.88 -12.21 -4.96
C HIS A 242 25.00 -11.43 -5.67
N ARG A 243 26.24 -11.61 -5.22
CA ARG A 243 27.42 -10.86 -5.73
C ARG A 243 27.60 -10.93 -7.25
N PRO A 244 27.55 -12.11 -7.92
CA PRO A 244 27.67 -12.15 -9.38
C PRO A 244 26.60 -11.34 -10.11
N THR A 245 25.36 -11.32 -9.61
CA THR A 245 24.29 -10.50 -10.17
C THR A 245 24.61 -9.02 -10.00
N GLN A 246 25.05 -8.60 -8.82
CA GLN A 246 25.42 -7.19 -8.58
C GLN A 246 26.59 -6.74 -9.47
N ASN A 247 27.60 -7.60 -9.66
CA ASN A 247 28.72 -7.31 -10.56
C ASN A 247 28.26 -7.16 -12.01
N PHE A 248 27.34 -8.01 -12.48
CA PHE A 248 26.73 -7.90 -13.80
C PHE A 248 25.97 -6.59 -13.99
N LEU A 249 25.16 -6.20 -12.99
CA LEU A 249 24.41 -4.94 -13.02
C LEU A 249 25.36 -3.73 -13.04
N ALA A 250 26.41 -3.75 -12.22
CA ALA A 250 27.41 -2.68 -12.18
C ALA A 250 28.15 -2.54 -13.51
N ALA A 251 28.57 -3.65 -14.12
CA ALA A 251 29.26 -3.65 -15.41
C ALA A 251 28.41 -3.07 -16.56
N ARG A 252 27.07 -3.12 -16.45
CA ARG A 252 26.13 -2.66 -17.47
C ARG A 252 25.28 -1.47 -17.01
N ALA A 253 25.68 -0.80 -15.92
CA ALA A 253 24.86 0.18 -15.24
C ALA A 253 24.36 1.30 -16.17
N ARG A 254 25.19 1.76 -17.12
CA ARG A 254 24.82 2.82 -18.08
C ARG A 254 23.65 2.43 -18.96
N VAL A 255 23.69 1.25 -19.61
CA VAL A 255 22.61 0.77 -20.48
C VAL A 255 21.36 0.47 -19.66
N LEU A 256 21.52 -0.18 -18.51
CA LEU A 256 20.40 -0.53 -17.64
C LEU A 256 19.69 0.71 -17.09
N THR A 257 20.44 1.75 -16.73
CA THR A 257 19.90 2.99 -16.14
C THR A 257 19.33 3.95 -17.18
N CYS A 258 20.00 4.10 -18.33
CA CYS A 258 19.61 5.09 -19.33
C CYS A 258 18.61 4.55 -20.36
N VAL A 259 18.53 3.22 -20.54
CA VAL A 259 17.68 2.61 -21.58
C VAL A 259 16.66 1.66 -20.96
N ALA A 260 17.11 0.58 -20.30
CA ALA A 260 16.20 -0.48 -19.86
C ALA A 260 15.22 0.01 -18.78
N ALA A 261 15.70 0.67 -17.73
CA ALA A 261 14.85 1.14 -16.65
C ALA A 261 13.81 2.20 -17.08
N PRO A 262 14.16 3.24 -17.86
CA PRO A 262 13.17 4.18 -18.40
C PRO A 262 12.14 3.50 -19.31
N MET A 263 12.56 2.58 -20.20
CA MET A 263 11.62 1.82 -21.03
C MET A 263 10.65 1.01 -20.19
N LEU A 264 11.15 0.27 -19.18
CA LEU A 264 10.31 -0.51 -18.27
C LEU A 264 9.35 0.38 -17.47
N LEU A 265 9.79 1.56 -17.02
CA LEU A 265 8.91 2.52 -16.34
C LEU A 265 7.83 3.07 -17.26
N ILE A 266 8.17 3.49 -18.48
CA ILE A 266 7.21 4.05 -19.44
C ILE A 266 6.15 2.99 -19.79
N VAL A 267 6.59 1.77 -20.13
CA VAL A 267 5.68 0.66 -20.43
C VAL A 267 4.85 0.31 -19.20
N GLY A 268 5.48 0.19 -18.02
CA GLY A 268 4.79 -0.12 -16.78
C GLY A 268 3.71 0.91 -16.43
N LEU A 269 4.03 2.20 -16.48
CA LEU A 269 3.08 3.28 -16.20
C LEU A 269 2.00 3.40 -17.28
N PHE A 270 2.31 3.08 -18.54
CA PHE A 270 1.32 3.02 -19.61
C PHE A 270 0.30 1.90 -19.38
N LEU A 271 0.78 0.68 -19.09
CA LEU A 271 -0.07 -0.46 -18.71
C LEU A 271 -0.89 -0.14 -17.46
N GLY A 272 -0.25 0.44 -16.44
CA GLY A 272 -0.90 0.90 -15.22
C GLY A 272 -1.94 2.00 -15.47
N GLY A 273 -1.95 2.63 -16.65
CA GLY A 273 -2.97 3.58 -17.05
C GLY A 273 -4.32 2.96 -17.41
N PHE A 274 -4.46 1.63 -17.55
CA PHE A 274 -5.72 1.00 -17.92
C PHE A 274 -6.89 1.50 -17.05
N PRO A 275 -8.04 1.93 -17.59
CA PRO A 275 -9.10 2.56 -16.80
C PRO A 275 -9.83 1.57 -15.86
N HIS A 276 -10.70 2.09 -14.99
CA HIS A 276 -11.56 1.24 -14.15
C HIS A 276 -12.75 0.69 -14.91
N GLU A 277 -13.36 1.56 -15.69
CA GLU A 277 -14.56 1.32 -16.48
C GLU A 277 -14.40 2.10 -17.78
N HIS A 278 -15.25 1.78 -18.75
CA HIS A 278 -15.33 2.47 -20.03
C HIS A 278 -14.03 2.43 -20.83
N GLU A 279 -13.33 1.30 -20.78
CA GLU A 279 -12.10 1.06 -21.55
C GLU A 279 -12.27 1.24 -23.06
N ASP A 280 -13.50 1.16 -23.57
CA ASP A 280 -13.88 1.34 -24.98
C ASP A 280 -13.96 2.82 -25.42
N TRP A 281 -13.93 3.78 -24.49
CA TRP A 281 -14.15 5.20 -24.83
C TRP A 281 -12.96 5.87 -25.52
N LYS A 282 -11.73 5.36 -25.33
CA LYS A 282 -10.52 5.95 -25.95
C LYS A 282 -9.67 4.90 -26.67
N PRO A 283 -9.02 5.28 -27.80
CA PRO A 283 -8.24 4.31 -28.59
C PRO A 283 -7.11 3.62 -27.82
N TRP A 284 -6.43 4.34 -26.93
CA TRP A 284 -5.30 3.78 -26.16
C TRP A 284 -5.77 2.74 -25.13
N SER A 285 -6.92 2.96 -24.48
CA SER A 285 -7.48 2.03 -23.50
C SER A 285 -8.13 0.84 -24.19
N TRP A 286 -8.78 1.08 -25.33
CA TRP A 286 -9.36 0.02 -26.14
C TRP A 286 -8.29 -0.89 -26.73
N TRP A 287 -7.17 -0.32 -27.19
CA TRP A 287 -6.02 -1.09 -27.64
C TRP A 287 -5.47 -2.02 -26.55
N LEU A 288 -5.39 -1.56 -25.29
CA LEU A 288 -5.00 -2.42 -24.17
C LEU A 288 -6.01 -3.56 -23.94
N HIS A 289 -7.30 -3.27 -24.04
CA HIS A 289 -8.36 -4.28 -23.92
C HIS A 289 -8.25 -5.34 -25.02
N THR A 290 -8.28 -4.94 -26.29
CA THR A 290 -8.24 -5.87 -27.43
C THR A 290 -6.91 -6.61 -27.56
N THR A 291 -5.81 -6.08 -27.03
CA THR A 291 -4.50 -6.74 -27.14
C THR A 291 -4.28 -7.75 -26.01
N PHE A 292 -4.69 -7.41 -24.78
CA PHE A 292 -4.32 -8.18 -23.59
C PHE A 292 -5.51 -8.83 -22.88
N VAL A 293 -6.67 -8.20 -22.86
CA VAL A 293 -7.84 -8.70 -22.13
C VAL A 293 -8.62 -9.70 -22.98
N ASP A 294 -8.95 -9.30 -24.21
CA ASP A 294 -9.69 -10.12 -25.16
C ASP A 294 -9.04 -10.11 -26.56
N PRO A 295 -7.87 -10.76 -26.71
CA PRO A 295 -7.17 -10.87 -27.99
C PRO A 295 -7.92 -11.66 -29.07
N ALA A 296 -8.86 -12.52 -28.69
CA ALA A 296 -9.66 -13.31 -29.63
C ALA A 296 -10.94 -12.57 -30.06
N GLY A 297 -11.41 -11.60 -29.27
CA GLY A 297 -12.62 -10.81 -29.53
C GLY A 297 -13.93 -11.52 -29.21
N ASP A 298 -13.85 -12.77 -28.74
CA ASP A 298 -14.98 -13.63 -28.36
C ASP A 298 -14.97 -14.00 -26.87
N ARG A 299 -14.06 -13.39 -26.08
CA ARG A 299 -13.83 -13.69 -24.66
C ARG A 299 -13.44 -15.14 -24.37
N SER A 300 -13.08 -15.91 -25.39
CA SER A 300 -12.65 -17.31 -25.22
C SER A 300 -11.28 -17.41 -24.55
N ARG A 301 -10.39 -16.43 -24.80
CA ARG A 301 -8.99 -16.50 -24.41
C ARG A 301 -8.43 -15.13 -24.02
N GLY A 302 -7.87 -15.04 -22.82
CA GLY A 302 -7.03 -13.92 -22.36
C GLY A 302 -5.56 -14.05 -22.75
N SER A 303 -4.77 -12.99 -22.59
CA SER A 303 -3.32 -13.02 -22.82
C SER A 303 -2.54 -13.63 -21.65
N PHE A 304 -1.22 -13.82 -21.82
CA PHE A 304 -0.34 -14.15 -20.69
C PHE A 304 -0.35 -13.04 -19.61
N LEU A 305 -0.46 -11.78 -20.04
CA LEU A 305 -0.50 -10.65 -19.12
C LEU A 305 -1.82 -10.66 -18.34
N VAL A 306 -2.95 -10.91 -19.00
CA VAL A 306 -4.28 -10.97 -18.40
C VAL A 306 -4.95 -12.29 -18.78
N PRO A 307 -4.72 -13.37 -17.99
CA PRO A 307 -5.36 -14.65 -18.22
C PRO A 307 -6.89 -14.54 -18.16
N ASN A 308 -7.59 -15.44 -18.87
CA ASN A 308 -9.05 -15.47 -18.84
C ASN A 308 -9.55 -15.72 -17.41
N GLY A 309 -10.49 -14.90 -16.94
CA GLY A 309 -11.02 -14.94 -15.57
C GLY A 309 -10.24 -14.13 -14.52
N ALA A 310 -9.11 -13.51 -14.88
CA ALA A 310 -8.44 -12.54 -14.00
C ALA A 310 -9.17 -11.19 -13.98
N ASP A 311 -8.94 -10.37 -12.95
CA ASP A 311 -9.42 -8.98 -12.88
C ASP A 311 -8.49 -8.06 -13.71
N PRO A 312 -8.89 -7.58 -14.91
CA PRO A 312 -7.98 -6.87 -15.82
C PRO A 312 -7.40 -5.57 -15.22
N PRO A 313 -8.21 -4.64 -14.66
CA PRO A 313 -7.75 -3.55 -13.78
C PRO A 313 -6.58 -3.86 -12.85
N ARG A 314 -6.74 -4.90 -12.02
CA ARG A 314 -5.75 -5.26 -10.99
C ARG A 314 -4.51 -5.85 -11.63
N ARG A 315 -4.70 -6.58 -12.72
CA ARG A 315 -3.62 -7.22 -13.44
C ARG A 315 -2.69 -6.21 -14.13
N PHE A 316 -3.25 -5.21 -14.79
CA PHE A 316 -2.48 -4.09 -15.33
C PHE A 316 -1.77 -3.30 -14.24
N SER A 317 -2.43 -3.09 -13.09
CA SER A 317 -1.81 -2.44 -11.93
C SER A 317 -0.65 -3.26 -11.35
N SER A 318 -0.79 -4.58 -11.30
CA SER A 318 0.26 -5.52 -10.91
C SER A 318 1.44 -5.46 -11.87
N ALA A 319 1.18 -5.48 -13.19
CA ALA A 319 2.22 -5.36 -14.22
C ALA A 319 2.98 -4.03 -14.12
N CYS A 320 2.27 -2.91 -13.90
CA CYS A 320 2.87 -1.61 -13.64
C CYS A 320 3.86 -1.67 -12.48
N VAL A 321 3.48 -2.28 -11.36
CA VAL A 321 4.33 -2.39 -10.18
C VAL A 321 5.51 -3.32 -10.41
N GLN A 322 5.30 -4.46 -11.06
CA GLN A 322 6.37 -5.42 -11.37
C GLN A 322 7.44 -4.80 -12.27
N LEU A 323 7.03 -4.14 -13.37
CA LEU A 323 7.95 -3.47 -14.29
C LEU A 323 8.67 -2.28 -13.61
N SER A 324 7.95 -1.52 -12.78
CA SER A 324 8.55 -0.42 -12.01
C SER A 324 9.56 -0.92 -10.96
N ALA A 325 9.25 -2.01 -10.27
CA ALA A 325 10.14 -2.62 -9.30
C ALA A 325 11.43 -3.15 -9.96
N ILE A 326 11.31 -3.80 -11.12
CA ILE A 326 12.47 -4.24 -11.91
C ILE A 326 13.27 -3.03 -12.39
N ALA A 327 12.62 -1.97 -12.87
CA ALA A 327 13.32 -0.75 -13.28
C ALA A 327 14.13 -0.12 -12.12
N ILE A 328 13.54 -0.04 -10.92
CA ILE A 328 14.22 0.45 -9.71
C ILE A 328 15.40 -0.46 -9.35
N PHE A 329 15.24 -1.78 -9.44
CA PHE A 329 16.31 -2.74 -9.17
C PHE A 329 17.50 -2.57 -10.14
N LEU A 330 17.21 -2.37 -11.43
CA LEU A 330 18.22 -2.20 -12.47
C LEU A 330 18.94 -0.83 -12.42
N SER A 331 18.29 0.22 -11.92
CA SER A 331 18.80 1.59 -11.97
C SER A 331 19.24 2.12 -10.60
N PRO A 332 20.56 2.36 -10.38
CA PRO A 332 21.04 3.09 -9.21
C PRO A 332 20.46 4.50 -9.11
N ALA A 333 20.27 5.20 -10.24
CA ALA A 333 19.74 6.56 -10.26
C ALA A 333 18.29 6.63 -9.72
N LEU A 334 17.44 5.65 -10.04
CA LEU A 334 16.10 5.57 -9.48
C LEU A 334 16.12 5.28 -7.97
N ARG A 335 17.01 4.40 -7.51
CA ARG A 335 17.20 4.14 -6.07
C ARG A 335 17.69 5.39 -5.32
N ASP A 336 18.54 6.18 -5.94
CA ASP A 336 19.02 7.44 -5.38
C ASP A 336 17.92 8.51 -5.33
N LEU A 337 17.12 8.64 -6.39
CA LEU A 337 15.95 9.51 -6.42
C LEU A 337 14.97 9.14 -5.31
N LEU A 338 14.65 7.86 -5.16
CA LEU A 338 13.79 7.36 -4.09
C LEU A 338 14.39 7.58 -2.69
N SER A 339 15.71 7.63 -2.58
CA SER A 339 16.40 7.91 -1.33
C SER A 339 16.46 9.40 -0.97
N HIS A 340 15.77 10.27 -1.73
CA HIS A 340 15.71 11.70 -1.43
C HIS A 340 14.99 11.98 -0.11
N ARG A 341 15.48 12.97 0.65
CA ARG A 341 15.01 13.34 2.01
C ARG A 341 13.50 13.50 2.15
N ILE A 342 12.83 14.08 1.14
CA ILE A 342 11.38 14.29 1.14
C ILE A 342 10.66 12.94 1.07
N LEU A 343 11.07 12.05 0.17
CA LEU A 343 10.44 10.73 0.00
C LEU A 343 10.67 9.84 1.21
N LEU A 344 11.86 9.91 1.84
CA LEU A 344 12.12 9.23 3.11
C LEU A 344 11.22 9.75 4.23
N TRP A 345 11.02 11.06 4.32
CA TRP A 345 10.11 11.66 5.30
C TRP A 345 8.66 11.20 5.10
N LEU A 346 8.18 11.20 3.85
CA LEU A 346 6.85 10.66 3.49
C LEU A 346 6.75 9.18 3.83
N GLY A 347 7.82 8.42 3.55
CA GLY A 347 7.93 6.99 3.84
C GLY A 347 7.83 6.66 5.31
N LYS A 348 8.49 7.46 6.17
CA LYS A 348 8.44 7.33 7.62
C LYS A 348 7.01 7.46 8.16
N HIS A 349 6.17 8.30 7.55
CA HIS A 349 4.79 8.55 7.97
C HIS A 349 3.77 7.71 7.21
N SER A 350 4.18 6.91 6.22
CA SER A 350 3.29 6.20 5.28
C SER A 350 2.21 5.35 5.97
N PHE A 351 2.57 4.60 7.00
CA PHE A 351 1.63 3.74 7.72
C PHE A 351 0.63 4.54 8.56
N ALA A 352 1.09 5.62 9.22
CA ALA A 352 0.22 6.51 9.96
C ALA A 352 -0.76 7.25 9.04
N VAL A 353 -0.30 7.75 7.89
CA VAL A 353 -1.16 8.34 6.85
C VAL A 353 -2.24 7.35 6.42
N TYR A 354 -1.86 6.09 6.15
CA TYR A 354 -2.81 5.04 5.79
C TYR A 354 -3.90 4.80 6.85
N LEU A 355 -3.59 4.94 8.15
CA LEU A 355 -4.57 4.77 9.22
C LEU A 355 -5.51 5.96 9.41
N VAL A 356 -5.02 7.19 9.22
CA VAL A 356 -5.79 8.40 9.58
C VAL A 356 -6.55 9.02 8.40
N HIS A 357 -6.09 8.81 7.16
CA HIS A 357 -6.64 9.51 5.99
C HIS A 357 -8.13 9.23 5.77
N GLY A 358 -8.59 7.98 5.88
CA GLY A 358 -9.99 7.62 5.62
C GLY A 358 -10.97 8.32 6.56
N THR A 359 -10.64 8.40 7.85
CA THR A 359 -11.43 9.10 8.87
C THR A 359 -11.46 10.61 8.63
N ILE A 360 -10.31 11.24 8.35
CA ILE A 360 -10.24 12.69 8.09
C ILE A 360 -10.99 13.06 6.80
N LEU A 361 -10.90 12.22 5.77
CA LEU A 361 -11.59 12.42 4.49
C LEU A 361 -13.11 12.45 4.68
N ARG A 362 -13.65 11.42 5.35
CA ARG A 362 -15.09 11.24 5.58
C ARG A 362 -15.70 12.21 6.60
N THR A 363 -14.87 12.90 7.38
CA THR A 363 -15.31 13.92 8.35
C THR A 363 -15.02 15.31 7.82
N VAL A 364 -13.87 15.89 8.18
CA VAL A 364 -13.47 17.25 7.83
C VAL A 364 -13.48 17.47 6.32
N GLY A 365 -13.00 16.50 5.54
CA GLY A 365 -13.02 16.59 4.08
C GLY A 365 -14.43 16.73 3.52
N VAL A 366 -15.37 15.90 3.99
CA VAL A 366 -16.78 15.97 3.62
C VAL A 366 -17.44 17.25 4.13
N TRP A 367 -17.16 17.68 5.36
CA TRP A 367 -17.76 18.88 5.94
C TRP A 367 -17.41 20.15 5.17
N ILE A 368 -16.20 20.24 4.63
CA ILE A 368 -15.79 21.39 3.82
C ILE A 368 -16.58 21.42 2.50
N VAL A 369 -16.72 20.28 1.84
CA VAL A 369 -17.33 20.16 0.50
C VAL A 369 -18.87 20.24 0.55
N TRP A 370 -19.51 19.56 1.50
CA TRP A 370 -20.97 19.40 1.59
C TRP A 370 -21.62 20.07 2.82
N GLY A 371 -20.84 20.55 3.79
CA GLY A 371 -21.36 21.18 5.02
C GLY A 371 -21.46 20.22 6.22
N ILE A 372 -21.84 20.76 7.38
CA ILE A 372 -21.66 20.07 8.69
C ILE A 372 -22.90 19.33 9.17
N THR A 373 -24.10 19.86 8.92
CA THR A 373 -25.29 19.40 9.67
C THR A 373 -25.99 18.22 9.02
N GLY A 374 -25.91 18.08 7.70
CA GLY A 374 -26.63 17.05 6.94
C GLY A 374 -28.15 17.00 7.19
N GLU A 375 -28.69 17.93 7.97
CA GLU A 375 -30.08 18.08 8.40
C GLU A 375 -30.63 19.39 7.81
N PRO A 376 -31.94 19.47 7.52
CA PRO A 376 -32.95 18.42 7.67
C PRO A 376 -32.86 17.36 6.55
N TRP A 377 -33.11 16.09 6.90
CA TRP A 377 -33.11 14.95 5.96
C TRP A 377 -34.39 14.15 6.15
N SER A 378 -35.17 13.99 5.08
CA SER A 378 -36.32 13.09 5.02
C SER A 378 -35.95 11.87 4.17
N PRO A 379 -35.99 10.64 4.73
CA PRO A 379 -35.86 9.43 3.93
C PRO A 379 -37.02 9.37 2.92
N ALA A 380 -36.68 9.14 1.65
CA ALA A 380 -37.69 8.84 0.64
C ALA A 380 -38.15 7.38 0.79
N GLU A 381 -39.41 7.10 0.44
CA GLU A 381 -39.94 5.72 0.44
C GLU A 381 -39.26 4.81 -0.60
N ARG A 382 -38.72 5.42 -1.67
CA ARG A 382 -37.94 4.75 -2.71
C ARG A 382 -36.57 5.41 -2.83
N GLU A 383 -35.54 4.61 -3.10
CA GLU A 383 -34.16 5.11 -3.26
C GLU A 383 -34.02 6.08 -4.45
N GLU A 384 -34.81 5.87 -5.51
CA GLU A 384 -34.83 6.75 -6.70
C GLU A 384 -35.32 8.17 -6.40
N ASP A 385 -36.17 8.31 -5.38
CA ASP A 385 -36.75 9.60 -4.96
C ASP A 385 -35.88 10.31 -3.89
N GLN A 386 -34.76 9.69 -3.49
CA GLN A 386 -33.90 10.20 -2.42
C GLN A 386 -33.09 11.41 -2.89
N GLN A 387 -33.34 12.57 -2.27
CA GLN A 387 -32.53 13.76 -2.47
C GLN A 387 -31.23 13.68 -1.66
N TRP A 388 -30.10 13.78 -2.36
CA TRP A 388 -28.77 13.78 -1.78
C TRP A 388 -28.21 15.21 -1.69
N LEU A 389 -27.33 15.46 -0.71
CA LEU A 389 -26.69 16.76 -0.57
C LEU A 389 -25.74 17.01 -1.75
N PRO A 390 -25.97 18.06 -2.55
CA PRO A 390 -25.07 18.41 -3.63
C PRO A 390 -23.80 19.08 -3.07
N VAL A 391 -22.71 19.03 -3.84
CA VAL A 391 -21.53 19.84 -3.55
C VAL A 391 -21.88 21.32 -3.51
N ILE A 392 -21.50 22.02 -2.44
CA ILE A 392 -21.84 23.45 -2.26
C ILE A 392 -21.14 24.33 -3.31
N SER A 393 -19.85 24.10 -3.58
CA SER A 393 -19.13 24.78 -4.65
C SER A 393 -17.85 24.04 -5.07
N GLY A 394 -17.39 24.29 -6.31
CA GLY A 394 -16.12 23.74 -6.80
C GLY A 394 -14.89 24.24 -6.02
N ASP A 395 -14.90 25.49 -5.54
CA ASP A 395 -13.79 26.05 -4.77
C ASP A 395 -13.60 25.36 -3.41
N ARG A 396 -14.71 24.89 -2.79
CA ARG A 396 -14.62 24.09 -1.57
C ARG A 396 -13.90 22.78 -1.77
N LYS A 397 -13.95 22.16 -2.97
CA LYS A 397 -13.11 20.98 -3.27
C LYS A 397 -11.62 21.32 -3.20
N ARG A 398 -11.20 22.48 -3.72
CA ARG A 398 -9.80 22.93 -3.67
C ARG A 398 -9.35 23.19 -2.24
N VAL A 399 -10.19 23.84 -1.44
CA VAL A 399 -9.93 24.05 -0.01
C VAL A 399 -9.86 22.71 0.73
N ALA A 400 -10.79 21.80 0.46
CA ALA A 400 -10.83 20.48 1.06
C ALA A 400 -9.55 19.68 0.76
N VAL A 401 -9.02 19.74 -0.46
CA VAL A 401 -7.74 19.12 -0.84
C VAL A 401 -6.60 19.62 0.06
N VAL A 402 -6.43 20.94 0.19
CA VAL A 402 -5.33 21.51 0.97
C VAL A 402 -5.47 21.17 2.45
N VAL A 403 -6.67 21.34 3.01
CA VAL A 403 -6.95 21.05 4.42
C VAL A 403 -6.80 19.56 4.73
N PHE A 404 -7.32 18.69 3.86
CA PHE A 404 -7.22 17.24 4.02
C PHE A 404 -5.78 16.76 4.03
N VAL A 405 -4.96 17.20 3.06
CA VAL A 405 -3.54 16.81 3.00
C VAL A 405 -2.80 17.32 4.22
N GLY A 406 -3.00 18.60 4.59
CA GLY A 406 -2.36 19.21 5.77
C GLY A 406 -2.72 18.49 7.07
N LEU A 407 -4.02 18.26 7.32
CA LEU A 407 -4.49 17.56 8.50
C LEU A 407 -4.05 16.09 8.53
N THR A 408 -4.03 15.41 7.39
CA THR A 408 -3.59 14.01 7.30
C THR A 408 -2.12 13.87 7.70
N TYR A 409 -1.23 14.74 7.20
CA TYR A 409 0.18 14.68 7.58
C TYR A 409 0.43 15.18 9.02
N LEU A 410 -0.33 16.16 9.51
CA LEU A 410 -0.27 16.59 10.90
C LEU A 410 -0.70 15.47 11.85
N ALA A 411 -1.82 14.81 11.56
CA ALA A 411 -2.32 13.66 12.30
C ALA A 411 -1.34 12.48 12.21
N ALA A 412 -0.73 12.23 11.04
CA ALA A 412 0.28 11.20 10.89
C ALA A 412 1.55 11.49 11.70
N TRP A 413 1.99 12.74 11.77
CA TRP A 413 3.11 13.15 12.64
C TRP A 413 2.79 12.92 14.12
N ALA A 414 1.61 13.35 14.56
CA ALA A 414 1.08 13.11 15.90
C ALA A 414 1.03 11.60 16.23
N TRP A 415 0.49 10.81 15.30
CA TRP A 415 0.39 9.36 15.41
C TRP A 415 1.76 8.71 15.60
N MET A 416 2.75 9.09 14.78
CA MET A 416 4.12 8.57 14.90
C MET A 416 4.74 8.92 16.25
N LYS A 417 4.46 10.11 16.80
CA LYS A 417 5.02 10.54 18.08
C LYS A 417 4.44 9.75 19.25
N TRP A 418 3.11 9.61 19.30
CA TRP A 418 2.42 9.08 20.48
C TRP A 418 1.96 7.63 20.31
N VAL A 419 1.22 7.33 19.25
CA VAL A 419 0.57 6.03 19.06
C VAL A 419 1.57 4.97 18.61
N ASP A 420 2.35 5.24 17.56
CA ASP A 420 3.34 4.28 17.04
C ASP A 420 4.38 3.92 18.11
N THR A 421 4.88 4.92 18.85
CA THR A 421 5.80 4.71 19.97
C THR A 421 5.18 3.85 21.08
N ALA A 422 3.89 4.03 21.41
CA ALA A 422 3.20 3.21 22.39
C ALA A 422 3.05 1.76 21.91
N CYS A 423 2.57 1.55 20.68
CA CYS A 423 2.43 0.22 20.09
C CYS A 423 3.77 -0.51 19.93
N ALA A 424 4.84 0.22 19.60
CA ALA A 424 6.19 -0.33 19.53
C ALA A 424 6.68 -0.82 20.90
N ARG A 425 6.49 -0.02 21.96
CA ARG A 425 6.81 -0.43 23.34
C ARG A 425 6.00 -1.64 23.78
N ALA A 426 4.70 -1.66 23.51
CA ALA A 426 3.83 -2.81 23.81
C ALA A 426 4.29 -4.08 23.09
N THR A 427 4.68 -3.98 21.82
CA THR A 427 5.19 -5.12 21.05
C THR A 427 6.53 -5.62 21.62
N MET A 428 7.44 -4.72 21.98
CA MET A 428 8.73 -5.09 22.58
C MET A 428 8.54 -5.77 23.94
N TRP A 429 7.64 -5.25 24.76
CA TRP A 429 7.29 -5.85 26.04
C TRP A 429 6.74 -7.28 25.86
N LEU A 430 5.84 -7.49 24.90
CA LEU A 430 5.34 -8.83 24.56
C LEU A 430 6.47 -9.77 24.11
N GLU A 431 7.38 -9.27 23.27
CA GLU A 431 8.48 -10.08 22.77
C GLU A 431 9.43 -10.54 23.88
N GLN A 432 9.84 -9.62 24.76
CA GLN A 432 10.71 -9.93 25.91
C GLN A 432 10.07 -10.91 26.89
N ARG A 433 8.74 -10.97 26.94
CA ARG A 433 8.00 -11.89 27.80
C ARG A 433 7.90 -13.31 27.23
N VAL A 434 7.96 -13.43 25.89
CA VAL A 434 7.67 -14.68 25.16
C VAL A 434 8.93 -15.37 24.66
N PHE A 435 9.98 -14.63 24.30
CA PHE A 435 11.24 -15.20 23.86
C PHE A 435 12.27 -15.16 24.98
N ASP A 436 13.08 -16.22 25.07
CA ASP A 436 14.25 -16.24 25.92
C ASP A 436 15.28 -15.21 25.43
N ASP A 437 15.95 -14.58 26.40
CA ASP A 437 17.02 -13.60 26.17
C ASP A 437 18.28 -14.35 25.70
N ASP A 438 18.26 -14.88 24.48
CA ASP A 438 19.48 -15.36 23.83
C ASP A 438 20.39 -14.14 23.65
N GLY A 439 21.55 -14.14 24.34
CA GLY A 439 22.49 -13.03 24.55
C GLY A 439 23.05 -12.29 23.32
N ASP A 440 22.50 -12.49 22.12
CA ASP A 440 22.84 -11.81 20.87
C ASP A 440 21.88 -10.65 20.52
N GLY A 441 20.92 -10.33 21.37
CA GLY A 441 19.85 -9.34 21.12
C GLY A 441 20.26 -7.86 20.98
N ARG A 442 21.55 -7.51 21.11
CA ARG A 442 22.01 -6.10 21.03
C ARG A 442 21.99 -5.50 19.62
N GLU A 443 21.88 -6.31 18.56
CA GLU A 443 21.88 -5.78 17.18
C GLU A 443 20.54 -5.13 16.75
N GLY A 444 19.45 -5.35 17.48
CA GLY A 444 18.13 -4.79 17.15
C GLY A 444 17.99 -3.27 17.39
N LEU A 445 18.89 -2.69 18.18
CA LEU A 445 18.87 -1.27 18.57
C LEU A 445 19.55 -0.35 17.54
N ALA A 446 20.32 -0.90 16.58
CA ALA A 446 21.07 -0.10 15.61
C ALA A 446 20.31 0.20 14.29
N GLU A 447 19.11 -0.35 14.10
CA GLU A 447 18.34 -0.25 12.85
C GLU A 447 17.19 0.77 12.90
N LYS A 448 16.93 1.40 14.05
CA LYS A 448 16.11 2.60 14.15
C LYS A 448 16.91 3.65 14.89
N GLY A 449 17.22 4.77 14.22
CA GLY A 449 18.01 5.89 14.76
C GLY A 449 17.36 6.64 15.93
N HIS A 450 17.14 5.96 17.04
CA HIS A 450 16.76 6.52 18.33
C HIS A 450 17.64 5.90 19.41
N GLY A 451 18.92 6.27 19.41
CA GLY A 451 19.74 6.15 20.59
C GLY A 451 19.39 7.30 21.54
N HIS A 452 18.68 7.00 22.62
CA HIS A 452 18.83 7.80 23.85
C HIS A 452 20.09 7.30 24.54
N GLY A 453 21.12 8.13 24.56
CA GLY A 453 22.27 7.91 25.43
C GLY A 453 21.85 8.17 26.89
N PRO A 454 22.32 7.35 27.84
CA PRO A 454 22.17 7.68 29.25
C PRO A 454 23.19 8.79 29.55
N ASN A 455 22.67 10.01 29.67
CA ASN A 455 23.24 11.20 30.32
C ASN A 455 23.01 12.44 29.46
N GLY A 456 22.05 13.26 29.89
CA GLY A 456 21.85 14.58 29.35
C GLY A 456 23.04 15.46 29.67
N HIS A 457 23.82 15.82 28.65
CA HIS A 457 24.56 17.06 28.60
C HIS A 457 24.71 17.51 27.15
N VAL A 458 24.27 18.73 26.89
CA VAL A 458 24.46 19.46 25.64
C VAL A 458 25.95 19.79 25.50
N VAL A 459 26.58 19.34 24.42
CA VAL A 459 27.86 19.91 23.94
C VAL A 459 27.77 20.07 22.43
N LEU A 460 27.64 21.33 22.00
CA LEU A 460 27.92 21.77 20.63
C LEU A 460 29.41 21.55 20.34
N LYS A 461 29.75 21.02 19.16
CA LYS A 461 31.04 21.29 18.52
C LYS A 461 30.94 21.10 17.01
N ASN A 462 31.56 22.09 16.35
CA ASN A 462 31.67 22.43 14.92
C ASN A 462 31.73 21.28 13.93
#